data_AF-D7NGG8-F1
#
_entry.id   AF-D7NGG8-F1
#
_cell.length_a   1.000
_cell.length_b   1.000
_cell.length_c   1.000
_cell.angle_alpha   90.00
_cell.angle_beta   90.00
_cell.angle_gamma   90.00
#
_symmetry.space_group_name_H-M   'P 1'
#
loop_
_entity.id
_entity.type
_entity.pdbx_description
1 polymer ?
#
loop_
_entity_poly.entity_id
_entity_poly.type
_entity_poly.pdbx_seq_one_letter_code
_entity_poly.pdbx_strand_id
1 'polypeptide(L)'
;MNIEQYKDLSDKFYEQFDKLSDETYELFQQKRYNASFQKYEECLSLFLDPKGDYGDYSNVMEWMIDNYLAINDYSNAKKWVEKLGRVFKNQHILGDWNFLRGKVYFYNGDLDVAWESFDNAYKKAGIDYFREQGSPVYRFL
;
A
#
# COMPACT_ATOMS: atom_id res chain seq x y z
N MET A 1 -11.93 17.84 4.35
CA MET A 1 -11.69 16.46 4.82
C MET A 1 -10.41 16.51 5.61
N ASN A 2 -10.37 15.90 6.79
CA ASN A 2 -9.15 15.90 7.61
C ASN A 2 -8.39 14.61 7.30
N ILE A 3 -7.14 14.75 6.90
CA ILE A 3 -6.22 13.62 6.75
C ILE A 3 -5.85 13.17 8.17
N GLU A 4 -6.11 11.92 8.48
CA GLU A 4 -5.71 11.32 9.74
C GLU A 4 -4.19 11.15 9.76
N GLN A 5 -3.56 11.55 10.87
CA GLN A 5 -2.12 11.40 11.06
C GLN A 5 -1.76 9.96 11.44
N TYR A 6 -0.62 9.52 10.93
CA TYR A 6 0.01 8.27 11.33
C TYR A 6 0.85 8.48 12.60
N LYS A 7 1.02 7.41 13.36
CA LYS A 7 1.94 7.31 14.50
C LYS A 7 3.31 6.85 14.02
N ASP A 8 4.33 7.33 14.71
CA ASP A 8 5.70 6.85 14.56
C ASP A 8 5.99 5.74 15.58
N LEU A 9 6.91 4.84 15.22
CA LEU A 9 7.53 3.94 16.18
C LEU A 9 8.43 4.74 17.13
N SER A 10 8.66 4.23 18.35
CA SER A 10 9.72 4.79 19.19
C SER A 10 11.09 4.47 18.60
N ASP A 11 12.10 5.31 18.87
CA ASP A 11 13.45 5.20 18.31
C ASP A 11 14.01 3.77 18.35
N LYS A 12 13.90 3.10 19.51
CA LYS A 12 14.36 1.72 19.68
C LYS A 12 13.67 0.73 18.73
N PHE A 13 12.35 0.84 18.57
CA PHE A 13 11.61 -0.04 17.67
C PHE A 13 11.83 0.34 16.21
N TYR A 14 12.04 1.63 15.92
CA TYR A 14 12.37 2.12 14.59
C TYR A 14 13.74 1.59 14.13
N GLU A 15 14.78 1.66 14.97
CA GLU A 15 16.10 1.07 14.65
C GLU A 15 16.01 -0.44 14.36
N GLN A 16 15.18 -1.17 15.12
CA GLN A 16 14.95 -2.59 14.86
C GLN A 16 14.20 -2.81 13.55
N PHE A 17 13.20 -1.98 13.26
CA PHE A 17 12.44 -2.00 12.02
C PHE A 17 13.35 -1.75 10.80
N ASP A 18 14.16 -0.69 10.85
CA ASP A 18 15.08 -0.26 9.80
C ASP A 18 16.06 -1.38 9.42
N LYS A 19 16.68 -1.99 10.43
CA LYS A 19 17.57 -3.14 10.23
C LYS A 19 16.86 -4.32 9.58
N LEU A 20 15.65 -4.66 10.03
CA LEU A 20 14.90 -5.77 9.45
C LEU A 20 14.47 -5.47 8.01
N SER A 21 14.08 -4.23 7.69
CA SER A 21 13.74 -3.84 6.31
C SER A 21 14.94 -3.89 5.37
N ASP A 22 16.12 -3.48 5.83
CA ASP A 22 17.37 -3.58 5.07
C ASP A 22 17.73 -5.05 4.76
N GLU A 23 17.72 -5.90 5.79
CA GLU A 23 17.97 -7.35 5.63
C GLU A 23 16.93 -7.97 4.67
N THR A 24 15.68 -7.53 4.76
CA THR A 24 14.60 -8.00 3.88
C THR A 24 14.88 -7.67 2.42
N TYR A 25 15.32 -6.44 2.16
CA TYR A 25 15.68 -5.98 0.82
C TYR A 25 16.87 -6.77 0.27
N GLU A 26 17.93 -6.95 1.07
CA GLU A 26 19.09 -7.75 0.68
C GLU A 26 18.72 -9.19 0.31
N LEU A 27 17.87 -9.84 1.12
CA LEU A 27 17.37 -11.19 0.85
C LEU A 27 16.58 -11.24 -0.47
N PHE A 28 15.80 -10.21 -0.77
CA PHE A 28 15.06 -10.13 -2.02
C PHE A 28 16.01 -10.00 -3.22
N GLN A 29 17.02 -9.12 -3.15
CA GLN A 29 18.03 -8.95 -4.19
C GLN A 29 18.81 -10.25 -4.46
N GLN A 30 19.06 -11.03 -3.42
CA GLN A 30 19.69 -12.36 -3.52
C GLN A 30 18.74 -13.46 -4.03
N LYS A 31 17.52 -13.12 -4.42
CA LYS A 31 16.44 -14.04 -4.84
C LYS A 31 16.02 -15.05 -3.76
N ARG A 32 16.31 -14.76 -2.50
CA ARG A 32 15.91 -15.56 -1.34
C ARG A 32 14.50 -15.15 -0.89
N TYR A 33 13.54 -15.23 -1.81
CA TYR A 33 12.20 -14.63 -1.66
C TYR A 33 11.45 -15.10 -0.42
N ASN A 34 11.44 -16.41 -0.13
CA ASN A 34 10.76 -16.94 1.06
C ASN A 34 11.32 -16.35 2.36
N ALA A 35 12.65 -16.19 2.45
CA ALA A 35 13.29 -15.59 3.62
C ALA A 35 12.99 -14.08 3.71
N SER A 36 12.98 -13.38 2.58
CA SER A 36 12.59 -11.97 2.51
C SER A 36 11.15 -11.77 2.99
N PHE A 37 10.18 -12.53 2.49
CA PHE A 37 8.78 -12.40 2.93
C PHE A 37 8.55 -12.79 4.39
N GLN A 38 9.29 -13.76 4.93
CA GLN A 38 9.28 -14.04 6.37
C GLN A 38 9.76 -12.83 7.18
N LYS A 39 10.82 -12.15 6.74
CA LYS A 39 11.33 -10.95 7.40
C LYS A 39 10.36 -9.77 7.32
N TYR A 40 9.64 -9.59 6.22
CA TYR A 40 8.55 -8.61 6.18
C TYR A 40 7.47 -8.91 7.23
N GLU A 41 7.09 -10.17 7.44
CA GLU A 41 6.14 -10.51 8.51
C GLU A 41 6.71 -10.23 9.91
N GLU A 42 8.03 -10.40 10.12
CA GLU A 42 8.69 -9.95 11.34
C GLU A 42 8.61 -8.41 11.50
N CYS A 43 8.85 -7.62 10.45
CA CYS A 43 8.65 -6.16 10.48
C CYS A 43 7.22 -5.81 10.91
N LEU A 44 6.21 -6.46 10.30
CA LEU A 44 4.79 -6.24 10.63
C LEU A 44 4.42 -6.62 12.08
N SER A 45 5.23 -7.46 12.73
CA SER A 45 5.04 -7.87 14.12
C SER A 45 5.50 -6.82 15.13
N LEU A 46 6.35 -5.86 14.74
CA LEU A 46 6.86 -4.79 15.61
C LEU A 46 5.79 -3.73 15.96
N PHE A 47 4.79 -3.57 15.10
CA PHE A 47 3.76 -2.55 15.26
C PHE A 47 2.73 -2.94 16.33
N LEU A 48 2.39 -1.98 17.19
CA LEU A 48 1.40 -2.12 18.24
C LEU A 48 -0.03 -1.96 17.69
N ASP A 49 -1.02 -2.54 18.38
CA ASP A 49 -2.42 -2.36 18.00
C ASP A 49 -2.95 -0.96 18.36
N PRO A 50 -3.79 -0.34 17.50
CA PRO A 50 -4.18 -0.84 16.18
C PRO A 50 -3.09 -0.56 15.14
N LYS A 51 -2.59 -1.60 14.46
CA LYS A 51 -1.42 -1.49 13.57
C LYS A 51 -1.61 -0.52 12.40
N GLY A 52 -2.85 -0.36 11.92
CA GLY A 52 -3.20 0.59 10.86
C GLY A 52 -2.97 2.06 11.23
N ASP A 53 -2.67 2.37 12.49
CA ASP A 53 -2.28 3.72 12.89
C ASP A 53 -0.85 4.10 12.48
N TYR A 54 -0.02 3.14 12.06
CA TYR A 54 1.39 3.38 11.71
C TYR A 54 1.56 3.41 10.19
N GLY A 55 2.19 4.46 9.68
CA GLY A 55 2.42 4.62 8.23
C GLY A 55 3.30 3.51 7.69
N ASP A 56 4.39 3.20 8.42
CA ASP A 56 5.33 2.14 8.04
C ASP A 56 4.69 0.75 8.01
N TYR A 57 3.64 0.50 8.79
CA TYR A 57 2.90 -0.77 8.71
C TYR A 57 2.22 -0.93 7.34
N SER A 58 1.67 0.15 6.79
CA SER A 58 1.11 0.16 5.44
C SER A 58 2.22 0.08 4.39
N ASN A 59 3.30 0.84 4.55
CA ASN A 59 4.46 0.83 3.64
C ASN A 59 5.04 -0.58 3.48
N VAL A 60 5.20 -1.33 4.57
CA VAL A 60 5.67 -2.73 4.50
C VAL A 60 4.74 -3.60 3.66
N MET A 61 3.42 -3.48 3.83
CA MET A 61 2.49 -4.24 3.00
C MET A 61 2.58 -3.85 1.53
N GLU A 62 2.74 -2.56 1.23
CA GLU A 62 2.94 -2.08 -0.15
C GLU A 62 4.22 -2.66 -0.76
N TRP A 63 5.34 -2.66 -0.01
CA TRP A 63 6.59 -3.29 -0.45
C TRP A 63 6.43 -4.79 -0.69
N MET A 64 5.71 -5.50 0.19
CA MET A 64 5.39 -6.92 -0.04
C MET A 64 4.60 -7.11 -1.34
N ILE A 65 3.57 -6.29 -1.58
CA ILE A 65 2.72 -6.38 -2.78
C ILE A 65 3.57 -6.15 -4.03
N ASP A 66 4.35 -5.07 -4.09
CA ASP A 66 5.20 -4.77 -5.25
C ASP A 66 6.26 -5.87 -5.48
N ASN A 67 6.83 -6.44 -4.42
CA ASN A 67 7.77 -7.55 -4.52
C ASN A 67 7.11 -8.86 -5.00
N TYR A 68 5.90 -9.17 -4.56
CA TYR A 68 5.12 -10.30 -5.10
C TYR A 68 4.78 -10.09 -6.57
N LEU A 69 4.41 -8.87 -6.98
CA LEU A 69 4.21 -8.53 -8.39
C LEU A 69 5.49 -8.73 -9.21
N ALA A 70 6.65 -8.29 -8.69
CA ALA A 70 7.94 -8.40 -9.38
C ALA A 70 8.37 -9.85 -9.66
N ILE A 71 7.94 -10.80 -8.82
CA ILE A 71 8.21 -12.24 -9.02
C ILE A 71 7.04 -12.99 -9.66
N ASN A 72 6.02 -12.27 -10.12
CA ASN A 72 4.79 -12.78 -10.73
C ASN A 72 3.94 -13.69 -9.82
N ASP A 73 4.04 -13.52 -8.50
CA ASP A 73 3.16 -14.19 -7.54
C ASP A 73 1.91 -13.35 -7.26
N TYR A 74 1.02 -13.33 -8.25
CA TYR A 74 -0.18 -12.49 -8.22
C TYR A 74 -1.17 -12.93 -7.14
N SER A 75 -1.18 -14.21 -6.76
CA SER A 75 -2.05 -14.72 -5.71
C SER A 75 -1.69 -14.12 -4.35
N ASN A 76 -0.40 -14.08 -4.00
CA ASN A 76 0.03 -13.42 -2.77
C ASN A 76 -0.09 -11.90 -2.85
N ALA A 77 0.21 -11.28 -3.99
CA ALA A 77 -0.04 -9.85 -4.18
C ALA A 77 -1.52 -9.49 -3.92
N LYS A 78 -2.46 -10.28 -4.46
CA LYS A 78 -3.91 -10.14 -4.24
C LYS A 78 -4.29 -10.28 -2.77
N LYS A 79 -3.78 -11.32 -2.09
CA LYS A 79 -4.01 -11.51 -0.65
C LYS A 79 -3.58 -10.26 0.16
N TRP A 80 -2.40 -9.72 -0.13
CA TRP A 80 -1.86 -8.60 0.63
C TRP A 80 -2.51 -7.25 0.32
N VAL A 81 -2.90 -6.98 -0.93
CA VAL A 81 -3.59 -5.73 -1.27
C VAL A 81 -4.99 -5.65 -0.66
N GLU A 82 -5.68 -6.79 -0.54
CA GLU A 82 -6.97 -6.88 0.15
C GLU A 82 -6.81 -6.72 1.67
N LYS A 83 -5.70 -7.19 2.24
CA LYS A 83 -5.37 -6.95 3.65
C LYS A 83 -5.05 -5.48 3.91
N LEU A 84 -4.25 -4.86 3.04
CA LEU A 84 -3.92 -3.43 3.10
C LEU A 84 -5.19 -2.58 3.07
N GLY A 85 -6.14 -2.89 2.17
CA GLY A 85 -7.41 -2.15 2.07
C GLY A 85 -8.25 -2.13 3.35
N ARG A 86 -8.04 -3.07 4.28
CA ARG A 86 -8.73 -3.08 5.59
C ARG A 86 -8.07 -2.20 6.64
N VAL A 87 -6.80 -1.85 6.44
CA VAL A 87 -5.98 -1.12 7.43
C VAL A 87 -5.44 0.21 6.92
N PHE A 88 -5.50 0.45 5.60
CA PHE A 88 -5.00 1.67 4.98
C PHE A 88 -5.84 2.86 5.44
N LYS A 89 -5.22 3.68 6.28
CA LYS A 89 -5.80 4.91 6.78
C LYS A 89 -5.88 5.91 5.63
N ASN A 90 -6.86 6.81 5.67
CA ASN A 90 -7.13 7.78 4.60
C ASN A 90 -7.50 7.17 3.23
N GLN A 91 -7.78 5.86 3.11
CA GLN A 91 -8.17 5.23 1.84
C GLN A 91 -9.38 5.85 1.14
N HIS A 92 -10.26 6.52 1.89
CA HIS A 92 -11.45 7.17 1.38
C HIS A 92 -11.15 8.56 0.80
N ILE A 93 -9.99 9.12 1.16
CA ILE A 93 -9.47 10.40 0.67
C ILE A 93 -8.50 10.15 -0.49
N LEU A 94 -7.49 9.30 -0.27
CA LEU A 94 -6.40 9.06 -1.21
C LEU A 94 -6.72 7.96 -2.24
N GLY A 95 -6.19 8.12 -3.46
CA GLY A 95 -6.33 7.18 -4.56
C GLY A 95 -5.34 6.00 -4.53
N ASP A 96 -4.32 6.05 -3.67
CA ASP A 96 -3.11 5.22 -3.78
C ASP A 96 -3.40 3.72 -3.66
N TRP A 97 -4.15 3.32 -2.63
CA TRP A 97 -4.57 1.92 -2.49
C TRP A 97 -5.41 1.44 -3.68
N ASN A 98 -6.29 2.29 -4.23
CA ASN A 98 -7.10 1.92 -5.40
C ASN A 98 -6.21 1.71 -6.63
N PHE A 99 -5.18 2.53 -6.79
CA PHE A 99 -4.21 2.35 -7.87
C PHE A 99 -3.42 1.05 -7.71
N LEU A 100 -2.91 0.77 -6.51
CA LEU A 100 -2.18 -0.47 -6.22
C LEU A 100 -3.08 -1.71 -6.42
N ARG A 101 -4.33 -1.67 -5.93
CA ARG A 101 -5.32 -2.72 -6.16
C ARG A 101 -5.59 -2.94 -7.64
N GLY A 102 -5.73 -1.87 -8.42
CA GLY A 102 -5.87 -1.93 -9.87
C GLY A 102 -4.71 -2.68 -10.53
N LYS A 103 -3.45 -2.34 -10.19
CA LYS A 103 -2.25 -3.05 -10.69
C LYS A 103 -2.35 -4.56 -10.39
N VAL A 104 -2.66 -4.92 -9.15
CA VAL A 104 -2.69 -6.31 -8.71
C VAL A 104 -3.76 -7.12 -9.44
N TYR A 105 -4.99 -6.59 -9.55
CA TYR A 105 -6.08 -7.29 -10.22
C TYR A 105 -5.87 -7.37 -11.74
N PHE A 106 -5.24 -6.35 -12.35
CA PHE A 106 -4.84 -6.39 -13.75
C PHE A 106 -3.89 -7.55 -14.04
N TYR A 107 -2.80 -7.68 -13.26
CA TYR A 107 -1.86 -8.79 -13.42
C TYR A 107 -2.47 -10.15 -13.06
N ASN A 108 -3.39 -10.20 -12.09
CA ASN A 108 -4.13 -11.41 -11.73
C ASN A 108 -5.22 -11.79 -12.77
N GLY A 109 -5.46 -10.97 -13.79
CA GLY A 109 -6.39 -11.25 -14.90
C GLY A 109 -7.86 -10.92 -14.62
N ASP A 110 -8.17 -10.28 -13.49
CA ASP A 110 -9.54 -9.88 -13.13
C ASP A 110 -9.74 -8.40 -13.50
N LEU A 111 -10.04 -8.20 -14.78
CA LEU A 111 -10.01 -6.88 -15.43
C LEU A 111 -11.16 -5.96 -14.99
N ASP A 112 -12.30 -6.51 -14.58
CA ASP A 112 -13.43 -5.73 -14.10
C ASP A 112 -13.08 -5.01 -12.80
N VAL A 113 -12.49 -5.76 -11.85
CA VAL A 113 -12.04 -5.20 -10.58
C VAL A 113 -10.85 -4.25 -10.78
N ALA A 114 -9.96 -4.56 -11.72
CA ALA A 114 -8.87 -3.67 -12.08
C ALA A 114 -9.38 -2.31 -12.58
N TRP A 115 -10.34 -2.33 -13.52
CA TRP A 115 -10.96 -1.14 -14.08
C TRP A 115 -11.65 -0.30 -13.01
N GLU A 116 -12.50 -0.91 -12.17
CA GLU A 116 -13.16 -0.23 -11.06
C GLU A 116 -12.15 0.47 -10.14
N SER A 117 -11.03 -0.22 -9.85
CA SER A 117 -10.01 0.29 -8.95
C SER A 117 -9.25 1.47 -9.58
N PHE A 118 -8.89 1.40 -10.86
CA PHE A 118 -8.27 2.53 -11.56
C PHE A 118 -9.20 3.75 -11.69
N ASP A 119 -10.48 3.54 -11.98
CA ASP A 119 -11.47 4.61 -12.06
C ASP A 119 -11.66 5.31 -10.69
N ASN A 120 -11.69 4.54 -9.60
CA ASN A 120 -11.73 5.09 -8.25
C ASN A 120 -10.46 5.87 -7.90
N ALA A 121 -9.28 5.38 -8.28
CA ALA A 121 -8.03 6.11 -8.09
C ALA A 121 -8.02 7.44 -8.87
N TYR A 122 -8.44 7.41 -10.13
CA TYR A 122 -8.53 8.59 -10.99
C TYR A 122 -9.48 9.64 -10.43
N LYS A 123 -10.70 9.25 -10.01
CA LYS A 123 -11.68 10.16 -9.43
C LYS A 123 -11.14 10.86 -8.18
N LYS A 124 -10.40 10.15 -7.32
CA LYS A 124 -9.82 10.73 -6.11
C LYS A 124 -8.67 11.70 -6.42
N ALA A 125 -7.74 11.32 -7.29
CA ALA A 125 -6.67 12.20 -7.73
C ALA A 125 -7.21 13.47 -8.43
N GLY A 126 -8.26 13.34 -9.23
CA GLY A 126 -8.96 14.48 -9.84
C GLY A 126 -9.63 15.39 -8.81
N ILE A 127 -10.28 14.83 -7.79
CA ILE A 127 -10.85 15.62 -6.67
C ILE A 127 -9.76 16.41 -5.96
N ASP A 128 -8.58 15.85 -5.76
CA ASP A 128 -7.46 16.52 -5.08
C ASP A 128 -6.92 17.70 -5.91
N TYR A 129 -6.73 17.49 -7.22
CA TYR A 129 -6.18 18.54 -8.12
C TYR A 129 -7.13 19.74 -8.30
N PHE A 130 -8.45 19.51 -8.32
CA PHE A 130 -9.46 20.56 -8.53
C PHE A 130 -10.09 21.11 -7.24
N ARG A 131 -9.64 20.67 -6.05
CA ARG A 131 -10.01 21.29 -4.77
C ARG A 131 -9.01 22.34 -4.31
N GLU A 132 -7.72 22.15 -4.55
CA GLU A 132 -6.69 23.15 -4.24
C GLU A 132 -6.79 24.37 -5.16
N GLN A 133 -7.26 24.17 -6.39
CA GLN A 133 -7.71 25.25 -7.27
C GLN A 133 -9.23 25.33 -7.20
N GLY A 134 -9.77 26.20 -6.34
CA GLY A 134 -11.22 26.34 -6.12
C GLY A 134 -12.06 26.04 -7.37
N SER A 135 -12.80 24.94 -7.32
CA SER A 135 -13.64 24.35 -8.38
C SER A 135 -13.85 25.22 -9.62
N PRO A 136 -13.25 24.86 -10.78
CA PRO A 136 -13.81 25.28 -12.04
C PRO A 136 -15.00 24.36 -12.34
N VAL A 137 -16.20 24.91 -12.22
CA VAL A 137 -17.44 24.30 -12.71
C VAL A 137 -17.30 24.07 -14.22
N TYR A 138 -16.83 22.91 -14.63
CA TYR A 138 -16.99 22.47 -16.02
C TYR A 138 -18.21 21.56 -16.10
N ARG A 139 -19.36 22.20 -16.36
CA ARG A 139 -20.50 21.54 -17.00
C ARG A 139 -20.10 21.29 -18.45
N PHE A 140 -19.89 20.03 -18.82
CA PHE A 140 -19.87 19.66 -20.22
C PHE A 140 -21.32 19.51 -20.70
N LEU A 141 -21.72 20.43 -21.60
CA LEU A 141 -22.78 20.23 -22.58
C LEU A 141 -22.17 19.55 -23.80
#